data_AF-A0A661W9Y1-F1
#
_entry.id   AF-A0A661W9Y1-F1
#
_cell.length_a   1.000
_cell.length_b   1.000
_cell.length_c   1.000
_cell.angle_alpha   90.00
_cell.angle_beta   90.00
_cell.angle_gamma   90.00
#
_symmetry.space_group_name_H-M   'P 1'
#
loop_
_entity.id
_entity.type
_entity.pdbx_description
1 polymer ?
#
loop_
_entity_poly.entity_id
_entity_poly.type
_entity_poly.pdbx_seq_one_letter_code
_entity_poly.pdbx_strand_id
1 'polypeptide(L)' 'MSDTSRPLRVFLCHATEDKKEVRKLSQRLQADGIDVWLDEEIFPEDNYE' A
#
# COMPACT_ATOMS: atom_id res chain seq x y z
N MET A 1 -15.33 25.40 7.36
CA MET A 1 -14.16 25.03 6.54
C MET A 1 -14.03 23.52 6.63
N SER A 2 -14.54 22.80 5.63
CA SER A 2 -14.40 21.35 5.57
C SER A 2 -12.92 21.03 5.41
N ASP A 3 -12.34 20.32 6.36
CA ASP A 3 -10.95 19.89 6.35
C ASP A 3 -10.72 18.95 5.14
N THR A 4 -10.21 19.51 4.05
CA THR A 4 -10.02 18.80 2.78
C THR A 4 -8.67 18.08 2.69
N SER A 5 -7.86 18.09 3.75
CA SER A 5 -6.50 17.53 3.70
C SER A 5 -6.46 16.08 4.20
N ARG A 6 -7.41 15.24 3.78
CA ARG A 6 -7.28 13.80 4.01
C ARG A 6 -6.56 13.19 2.82
N PRO A 7 -5.30 12.73 2.98
CA PRO A 7 -4.60 12.05 1.89
C PRO A 7 -5.44 10.85 1.44
N LEU A 8 -5.47 10.62 0.13
CA LEU A 8 -6.15 9.46 -0.43
C LEU A 8 -5.50 8.20 0.12
N ARG A 9 -6.31 7.33 0.73
CA ARG A 9 -5.85 6.03 1.23
C ARG A 9 -6.10 4.95 0.20
N VAL A 10 -5.06 4.22 -0.17
CA VAL A 10 -5.12 3.16 -1.17
C VAL A 10 -4.57 1.88 -0.58
N PHE A 11 -5.36 0.81 -0.70
CA PHE A 11 -4.93 -0.54 -0.35
C PHE A 11 -4.53 -1.29 -1.62
N LEU A 12 -3.32 -1.84 -1.66
CA LEU A 12 -2.82 -2.65 -2.75
C LEU A 12 -2.77 -4.11 -2.30
N CYS A 13 -3.70 -4.91 -2.83
CA CYS A 13 -3.70 -6.36 -2.71
C CYS A 13 -3.06 -6.95 -3.96
N HIS A 14 -2.08 -7.83 -3.78
CA HIS A 14 -1.29 -8.35 -4.90
C HIS A 14 -0.84 -9.79 -4.68
N ALA A 15 -0.55 -10.50 -5.79
CA ALA A 15 0.05 -11.82 -5.68
C ALA A 15 1.51 -11.71 -5.23
N THR A 16 2.05 -12.76 -4.62
CA THR A 16 3.45 -12.81 -4.17
C THR A 16 4.44 -12.51 -5.30
N GLU A 17 4.12 -12.94 -6.53
CA GLU A 17 4.93 -12.70 -7.73
C GLU A 17 5.03 -11.21 -8.10
N ASP A 18 4.03 -10.41 -7.73
CA ASP A 18 3.92 -8.99 -8.08
C ASP A 18 4.60 -8.04 -7.07
N LYS A 19 5.10 -8.56 -5.93
CA LYS A 19 5.69 -7.76 -4.84
C LYS A 19 6.69 -6.72 -5.31
N LYS A 20 7.58 -7.09 -6.23
CA LYS A 20 8.62 -6.19 -6.73
C LYS A 20 8.05 -4.99 -7.47
N GLU A 21 7.02 -5.19 -8.28
CA GLU A 21 6.40 -4.13 -9.06
C GLU A 21 5.44 -3.30 -8.19
N VAL A 22 4.70 -3.94 -7.28
CA VAL A 22 3.78 -3.27 -6.36
C VAL A 22 4.52 -2.39 -5.35
N ARG A 23 5.70 -2.79 -4.88
CA ARG A 23 6.56 -1.93 -4.04
C ARG A 23 7.08 -0.69 -4.79
N LYS A 24 7.37 -0.80 -6.08
CA LYS A 24 7.74 0.37 -6.90
C LYS A 24 6.54 1.31 -7.07
N LEU A 25 5.35 0.74 -7.28
CA LEU A 25 4.12 1.51 -7.39
C LEU A 25 3.79 2.22 -6.07
N SER A 26 3.92 1.54 -4.92
CA SER A 26 3.64 2.13 -3.61
C SER A 26 4.59 3.29 -3.30
N GLN A 27 5.88 3.16 -3.59
CA GLN A 27 6.85 4.25 -3.43
C GLN A 27 6.49 5.48 -4.26
N ARG A 28 6.02 5.28 -5.50
CA ARG A 28 5.62 6.37 -6.38
C ARG A 28 4.35 7.06 -5.88
N LEU A 29 3.34 6.30 -5.48
CA LEU A 29 2.11 6.81 -4.91
C LEU A 29 2.36 7.58 -3.60
N GLN A 30 3.24 7.08 -2.74
CA GLN A 30 3.64 7.78 -1.51
C GLN A 30 4.37 9.10 -1.81
N ALA A 31 5.23 9.13 -2.85
CA ALA A 31 5.86 10.36 -3.31
C ALA A 31 4.84 11.39 -3.83
N ASP A 32 3.71 10.94 -4.37
CA ASP A 32 2.58 11.77 -4.80
C ASP A 32 1.66 12.19 -3.63
N GLY A 33 2.00 11.84 -2.38
CA GLY A 33 1.24 12.20 -1.18
C GLY A 33 0.05 11.29 -0.88
N ILE A 34 0.00 10.10 -1.48
CA ILE A 34 -1.04 9.09 -1.28
C ILE A 34 -0.59 8.14 -0.15
N ASP A 35 -1.49 7.89 0.79
CA ASP A 35 -1.28 6.96 1.91
C ASP A 35 -1.55 5.54 1.41
N VAL A 36 -0.50 4.74 1.21
CA VAL A 36 -0.59 3.40 0.60
C VAL A 36 -0.28 2.32 1.61
N TRP A 37 -1.16 1.32 1.69
CA TRP A 37 -1.03 0.13 2.53
C TRP A 37 -0.96 -1.13 1.67
N LEU A 38 -0.05 -2.05 2.00
CA LEU A 38 0.10 -3.33 1.30
C LEU A 38 -0.54 -4.47 2.10
N ASP A 39 -1.05 -5.49 1.40
CA ASP A 39 -1.60 -6.70 2.04
C ASP A 39 -0.53 -7.52 2.79
N GLU A 40 0.73 -7.49 2.34
CA GLU A 40 1.86 -8.17 3.01
C GLU A 40 2.19 -7.59 4.40
N GLU A 41 1.80 -6.34 4.68
CA GLU A 41 1.97 -5.73 6.01
C GLU A 41 0.89 -6.20 7.01
N ILE A 42 -0.23 -6.70 6.50
CA ILE A 42 -1.37 -7.17 7.30
C ILE A 42 -1.27 -8.67 7.57
N PHE A 43 -0.81 -9.43 6.57
CA PHE A 43 -0.62 -10.87 6.65
C PHE A 43 0.85 -11.22 6.40
N PRO A 44 1.73 -11.06 7.41
CA PRO A 44 3.11 -11.50 7.29
C PRO A 44 3.11 -13.00 6.94
N GLU A 45 3.96 -13.36 5.98
CA GLU A 45 4.03 -14.70 5.39
C GLU A 45 4.35 -15.80 6.42
N ASP A 46 4.84 -15.42 7.60
CA ASP A 46 5.12 -16.31 8.73
C ASP A 46 3.85 -16.76 9.50
N ASN A 47 2.67 -16.21 9.22
CA ASN A 47 1.45 -16.49 9.99
C ASN A 47 0.57 -17.62 9.43
N TYR A 48 1.07 -18.42 8.48
CA TYR A 48 0.38 -19.61 7.97
C TYR A 48 0.79 -20.87 8.76
N GLU A 49 0.46 -20.93 10.05
CA GLU A 49 0.49 -22.17 10.88
C GLU A 49 -0.92 -22.74 11.09
#